data_AF-A0A1F5YJU2-F1
#
_entry.id   AF-A0A1F5YJU2-F1
#
_cell.length_a   1.000
_cell.length_b   1.000
_cell.length_c   1.000
_cell.angle_alpha   90.00
_cell.angle_beta   90.00
_cell.angle_gamma   90.00
#
_symmetry.space_group_name_H-M   'P 1'
#
loop_
_entity.id
_entity.type
_entity.pdbx_description
1 polymer ?
#
loop_
_entity_poly.entity_id
_entity_poly.type
_entity_poly.pdbx_seq_one_letter_code
_entity_poly.pdbx_strand_id
1 'polypeptide(L)'
;MSKSRKFLFVLPAAAFLVISIPAAITLIYLHGDQFHPASRMRSVIWLSKRAVAEAAGALVSVYDPYRSKLILAQTGPAEPVLPQNPRDKFTSARDLQRYFDDNQPSSGIVIETFTNDTLPRSRFPFLYQTAAEPLLDSLRTLYNLEDQVRGVEDDFEVFKRLTFWLHLKFYERPGLPKTDLNVNFNFNALDILYQAGRGQRFWCSELSTTLVQCLAALGYTARYVMLDSENGGHVVCEAWCETFGKWLMLDPTYARIVTVDGIPQSVYELHCLLKSPEREAQAAIIQGKTGPQYDLKNEFYFSLYRNFAVRMRNDWFTNRFPRWYPLSNSVMNAVEWQDELTSDNVYYKNETGRLEDLYWPLDRVRLSVVPAHEGILRIFLDTFTPNFSEFEIQFGADSLVTTQKAALFWSLEPGVNRLHVRSVNQMGIRGRPVRLEIRWNTEEEIRRAG
;
A
#
# COMPACT_ATOMS: atom_id res chain seq x y z
N MET A 1 19.03 -6.83 -51.87
CA MET A 1 19.71 -6.37 -50.64
C MET A 1 18.91 -5.22 -50.04
N SER A 2 18.53 -5.36 -48.77
CA SER A 2 17.24 -4.94 -48.24
C SER A 2 17.19 -3.54 -47.60
N LYS A 3 16.02 -2.90 -47.71
CA LYS A 3 15.58 -1.71 -46.94
C LYS A 3 15.61 -1.93 -45.41
N SER A 4 15.85 -3.15 -44.92
CA SER A 4 15.92 -3.49 -43.49
C SER A 4 17.23 -3.09 -42.80
N ARG A 5 18.32 -2.81 -43.54
CA ARG A 5 19.58 -2.34 -42.91
C ARG A 5 19.57 -0.86 -42.50
N LYS A 6 18.70 -0.02 -43.09
CA LYS A 6 18.61 1.41 -42.70
C LYS A 6 17.81 1.63 -41.41
N PHE A 7 16.86 0.74 -41.09
CA PHE A 7 16.12 0.82 -39.82
C PHE A 7 16.95 0.39 -38.60
N LEU A 8 17.95 -0.48 -38.79
CA LEU A 8 18.81 -0.97 -37.70
C LEU A 8 19.80 0.09 -37.15
N PHE A 9 20.10 1.15 -37.90
CA PHE A 9 21.04 2.21 -37.49
C PHE A 9 20.37 3.52 -37.07
N VAL A 10 19.12 3.77 -37.48
CA VAL A 10 18.39 4.99 -37.11
C VAL A 10 17.77 4.90 -35.71
N LEU A 11 17.32 3.71 -35.29
CA LEU A 11 16.78 3.46 -33.95
C LEU A 11 17.81 3.67 -32.82
N PRO A 12 19.06 3.17 -32.92
CA PRO A 12 20.10 3.42 -31.92
C PRO A 12 20.53 4.89 -31.87
N ALA A 13 20.65 5.57 -33.01
CA ALA A 13 21.09 6.97 -33.06
C ALA A 13 20.03 7.95 -32.54
N ALA A 14 18.75 7.70 -32.85
CA ALA A 14 17.64 8.46 -32.29
C ALA A 14 17.49 8.20 -30.77
N ALA A 15 17.61 6.93 -30.33
CA ALA A 15 17.63 6.61 -28.90
C ALA A 15 18.85 7.25 -28.19
N PHE A 16 20.02 7.27 -28.83
CA PHE A 16 21.22 7.90 -28.29
C PHE A 16 21.00 9.41 -28.13
N LEU A 17 20.47 10.12 -29.13
CA LEU A 17 20.17 11.56 -29.03
C LEU A 17 19.07 11.88 -28.01
N VAL A 18 18.03 11.04 -27.91
CA VAL A 18 16.92 11.19 -26.96
C VAL A 18 17.35 10.91 -25.52
N ILE A 19 18.39 10.11 -25.29
CA ILE A 19 18.89 9.77 -23.95
C ILE A 19 20.06 10.67 -23.53
N SER A 20 20.99 10.97 -24.43
CA SER A 20 22.24 11.66 -24.11
C SER A 20 22.08 13.18 -23.91
N ILE A 21 21.18 13.84 -24.64
CA ILE A 21 20.94 15.28 -24.48
C ILE A 21 20.24 15.58 -23.13
N PRO A 22 19.14 14.90 -22.75
CA PRO A 22 18.55 15.00 -21.41
C PRO A 22 19.52 14.66 -20.28
N ALA A 23 20.28 13.56 -20.38
CA ALA A 23 21.21 13.15 -19.34
C ALA A 23 22.35 14.16 -19.13
N ALA A 24 22.86 14.76 -20.22
CA ALA A 24 23.86 15.83 -20.13
C ALA A 24 23.28 17.11 -19.50
N ILE A 25 22.03 17.46 -19.83
CA ILE A 25 21.32 18.59 -19.18
C ILE A 25 21.11 18.30 -17.68
N THR A 26 20.71 17.09 -17.28
CA THR A 26 20.57 16.77 -15.86
C THR A 26 21.91 16.82 -15.10
N LEU A 27 23.01 16.40 -15.73
CA LEU A 27 24.36 16.43 -15.14
C LEU A 27 24.95 17.85 -14.99
N ILE A 28 24.66 18.76 -15.91
CA ILE A 28 25.17 20.14 -15.88
C ILE A 28 24.52 20.97 -14.76
N TYR A 29 23.29 20.64 -14.35
CA TYR A 29 22.51 21.43 -13.39
C TYR A 29 22.53 20.89 -11.95
N LEU A 30 23.31 19.84 -11.66
CA LEU A 30 23.59 19.34 -10.29
C LEU A 30 24.51 20.27 -9.47
N HIS A 31 25.02 21.35 -10.06
CA HIS A 31 25.84 22.35 -9.39
C HIS A 31 25.17 23.72 -9.38
N GLY A 32 24.48 24.01 -8.28
CA GLY A 32 24.16 25.35 -7.80
C GLY A 32 23.01 26.07 -8.52
N ASP A 33 21.83 26.10 -7.91
CA ASP A 33 21.12 27.33 -7.51
C ASP A 33 19.67 27.03 -7.09
N GLN A 34 19.16 27.82 -6.13
CA GLN A 34 17.77 27.81 -5.68
C GLN A 34 16.86 28.43 -6.75
N PHE A 35 15.78 27.77 -7.16
CA PHE A 35 14.98 28.17 -8.34
C PHE A 35 13.54 28.65 -8.05
N HIS A 36 13.15 29.67 -8.83
CA HIS A 36 11.87 30.40 -8.82
C HIS A 36 10.85 29.81 -9.85
N PRO A 37 9.51 29.84 -9.62
CA PRO A 37 8.57 28.84 -10.18
C PRO A 37 8.01 29.01 -11.61
N ALA A 38 8.52 29.90 -12.48
CA ALA A 38 7.80 30.26 -13.72
C ALA A 38 8.65 30.53 -14.97
N SER A 39 9.60 29.66 -15.33
CA SER A 39 10.42 29.86 -16.55
C SER A 39 10.32 28.70 -17.55
N ARG A 40 10.57 29.00 -18.84
CA ARG A 40 10.69 28.04 -19.96
C ARG A 40 11.62 26.84 -19.65
N MET A 41 12.48 26.98 -18.64
CA MET A 41 13.34 25.93 -18.08
C MET A 41 12.55 24.73 -17.52
N ARG A 42 11.38 24.99 -16.91
CA ARG A 42 10.48 23.97 -16.34
C ARG A 42 10.01 22.99 -17.41
N SER A 43 9.66 23.50 -18.58
CA SER A 43 9.22 22.70 -19.72
C SER A 43 10.34 21.82 -20.29
N VAL A 44 11.59 22.29 -20.31
CA VAL A 44 12.74 21.55 -20.87
C VAL A 44 13.17 20.39 -19.98
N ILE A 45 13.26 20.63 -18.67
CA ILE A 45 13.59 19.58 -17.69
C ILE A 45 12.48 18.53 -17.64
N TRP A 46 11.22 18.97 -17.63
CA TRP A 46 10.08 18.06 -17.69
C TRP A 46 10.05 17.23 -18.98
N LEU A 47 10.34 17.84 -20.14
CA LEU A 47 10.47 17.12 -21.41
C LEU A 47 11.59 16.08 -21.36
N SER A 48 12.73 16.46 -20.78
CA SER A 48 13.92 15.61 -20.63
C SER A 48 13.65 14.41 -19.73
N LYS A 49 12.99 14.64 -18.58
CA LYS A 49 12.48 13.62 -17.66
C LYS A 49 11.58 12.61 -18.39
N ARG A 50 10.60 13.12 -19.13
CA ARG A 50 9.67 12.29 -19.92
C ARG A 50 10.41 11.52 -21.01
N ALA A 51 11.33 12.15 -21.74
CA ALA A 51 12.08 11.48 -22.79
C ALA A 51 12.87 10.26 -22.27
N VAL A 52 13.63 10.39 -21.17
CA VAL A 52 14.43 9.29 -20.61
C VAL A 52 13.54 8.20 -19.99
N ALA A 53 12.57 8.60 -19.16
CA ALA A 53 11.73 7.64 -18.44
C ALA A 53 10.75 6.89 -19.37
N GLU A 54 10.26 7.58 -20.42
CA GLU A 54 9.44 6.96 -21.46
C GLU A 54 10.29 6.13 -22.42
N ALA A 55 11.52 6.54 -22.79
CA ALA A 55 12.38 5.71 -23.64
C ALA A 55 12.80 4.39 -22.95
N ALA A 56 13.23 4.46 -21.69
CA ALA A 56 13.57 3.26 -20.91
C ALA A 56 12.33 2.38 -20.65
N GLY A 57 11.18 3.01 -20.37
CA GLY A 57 9.90 2.32 -20.22
C GLY A 57 9.39 1.69 -21.52
N ALA A 58 9.60 2.33 -22.66
CA ALA A 58 9.10 1.92 -23.96
C ALA A 58 9.70 0.59 -24.42
N LEU A 59 10.99 0.36 -24.14
CA LEU A 59 11.63 -0.91 -24.47
C LEU A 59 10.97 -2.08 -23.72
N VAL A 60 10.67 -1.89 -22.43
CA VAL A 60 9.99 -2.90 -21.61
C VAL A 60 8.51 -3.01 -21.97
N SER A 61 7.84 -1.91 -22.32
CA SER A 61 6.42 -1.96 -22.72
C SER A 61 6.21 -2.67 -24.06
N VAL A 62 7.18 -2.58 -24.98
CA VAL A 62 7.19 -3.34 -26.25
C VAL A 62 7.51 -4.81 -26.01
N TYR A 63 8.50 -5.11 -25.18
CA TYR A 63 8.86 -6.48 -24.82
C TYR A 63 9.41 -6.55 -23.40
N ASP A 64 8.61 -7.13 -22.50
CA ASP A 64 9.02 -7.40 -21.13
C ASP A 64 9.36 -8.90 -20.99
N PRO A 65 10.66 -9.27 -20.93
CA PRO A 65 11.09 -10.66 -20.78
C PRO A 65 10.77 -11.27 -19.42
N TYR A 66 10.31 -10.46 -18.45
CA TYR A 66 9.96 -10.90 -17.10
C TYR A 66 8.45 -11.03 -16.90
N ARG A 67 7.62 -10.48 -17.80
CA ARG A 67 6.15 -10.45 -17.64
C ARG A 67 5.52 -11.80 -17.37
N SER A 68 5.93 -12.84 -18.11
CA SER A 68 5.41 -14.20 -17.96
C SER A 68 5.96 -14.95 -16.74
N LYS A 69 6.99 -14.40 -16.09
CA LYS A 69 7.63 -14.98 -14.90
C LYS A 69 7.19 -14.31 -13.61
N LEU A 70 6.35 -13.27 -13.69
CA LEU A 70 5.84 -12.58 -12.51
C LEU A 70 4.96 -13.51 -11.69
N ILE A 71 5.30 -13.66 -10.42
CA ILE A 71 4.47 -14.33 -9.44
C ILE A 71 3.71 -13.24 -8.69
N LEU A 72 2.40 -13.18 -8.87
CA LEU A 72 1.55 -12.12 -8.30
C LEU A 72 0.79 -12.66 -7.09
N ALA A 73 0.73 -11.87 -6.02
CA ALA A 73 -0.16 -12.17 -4.91
C ALA A 73 -1.61 -12.05 -5.39
N GLN A 74 -2.45 -12.99 -4.99
CA GLN A 74 -3.88 -12.89 -5.18
C GLN A 74 -4.42 -11.76 -4.31
N THR A 75 -5.15 -10.81 -4.88
CA THR A 75 -5.69 -9.64 -4.13
C THR A 75 -7.21 -9.73 -3.89
N GLY A 76 -7.84 -10.85 -4.23
CA GLY A 76 -9.29 -11.05 -4.16
C GLY A 76 -9.71 -12.36 -4.82
N PRO A 77 -11.02 -12.63 -4.94
CA PRO A 77 -11.51 -13.87 -5.54
C PRO A 77 -11.06 -14.01 -7.01
N ALA A 78 -10.82 -15.26 -7.44
CA ALA A 78 -10.26 -15.58 -8.76
C ALA A 78 -11.18 -15.14 -9.92
N GLU A 79 -12.49 -15.23 -9.72
CA GLU A 79 -13.49 -14.70 -10.63
C GLU A 79 -14.04 -13.39 -10.06
N PRO A 80 -13.59 -12.22 -10.57
CA PRO A 80 -14.18 -10.96 -10.17
C PRO A 80 -15.63 -10.93 -10.64
N VAL A 81 -16.57 -10.78 -9.70
CA VAL A 81 -17.96 -10.61 -10.08
C VAL A 81 -18.18 -9.16 -10.43
N LEU A 82 -18.37 -8.90 -11.72
CA LEU A 82 -18.86 -7.61 -12.18
C LEU A 82 -20.30 -7.45 -11.63
N PRO A 83 -20.61 -6.36 -10.92
CA PRO A 83 -22.00 -6.09 -10.57
C PRO A 83 -22.82 -6.04 -11.86
N GLN A 84 -24.01 -6.63 -11.85
CA GLN A 84 -24.86 -6.64 -13.04
C GLN A 84 -25.25 -5.21 -13.46
N ASN A 85 -25.21 -4.25 -12.53
CA ASN A 85 -25.37 -2.83 -12.81
C ASN A 85 -24.29 -1.99 -12.09
N PRO A 86 -23.57 -1.07 -12.77
CA PRO A 86 -22.60 -0.19 -12.13
C PRO A 86 -23.19 0.73 -11.04
N ARG A 87 -24.54 0.82 -10.95
CA ARG A 87 -25.27 1.51 -9.87
C ARG A 87 -25.32 0.73 -8.54
N ASP A 88 -24.90 -0.54 -8.49
CA ASP A 88 -24.96 -1.42 -7.30
C ASP A 88 -23.89 -1.11 -6.23
N LYS A 89 -23.40 0.13 -6.21
CA LYS A 89 -22.35 0.63 -5.31
C LYS A 89 -22.97 1.46 -4.18
N PHE A 90 -23.93 0.86 -3.47
CA PHE A 90 -24.55 1.52 -2.33
C PHE A 90 -23.58 1.53 -1.16
N THR A 91 -23.26 2.71 -0.63
CA THR A 91 -22.38 2.89 0.53
C THR A 91 -23.15 3.23 1.81
N SER A 92 -24.47 3.38 1.72
CA SER A 92 -25.34 3.73 2.85
C SER A 92 -26.61 2.90 2.87
N ALA A 93 -27.17 2.71 4.08
CA ALA A 93 -28.44 2.01 4.28
C ALA A 93 -29.58 2.65 3.48
N ARG A 94 -29.59 3.99 3.37
CA ARG A 94 -30.60 4.74 2.63
C ARG A 94 -30.55 4.47 1.13
N ASP A 95 -29.36 4.43 0.55
CA ASP A 95 -29.20 4.17 -0.88
C ASP A 95 -29.59 2.72 -1.22
N LEU A 96 -29.24 1.79 -0.32
CA LEU A 96 -29.65 0.39 -0.45
C LEU A 96 -31.16 0.21 -0.31
N GLN A 97 -31.80 0.88 0.65
CA GLN A 97 -33.27 0.86 0.81
C GLN A 97 -33.96 1.35 -0.46
N ARG A 98 -33.54 2.50 -0.99
CA ARG A 98 -34.10 3.07 -2.21
C ARG A 98 -33.98 2.10 -3.39
N TYR A 99 -32.84 1.41 -3.49
CA TYR A 99 -32.66 0.39 -4.52
C TYR A 99 -33.66 -0.75 -4.37
N PHE A 100 -33.90 -1.25 -3.16
CA PHE A 100 -34.94 -2.25 -2.92
C PHE A 100 -36.34 -1.71 -3.27
N ASP A 101 -36.67 -0.48 -2.90
CA ASP A 101 -37.98 0.11 -3.23
C ASP A 101 -38.22 0.16 -4.76
N ASP A 102 -37.17 0.45 -5.54
CA ASP A 102 -37.22 0.55 -7.00
C ASP A 102 -37.13 -0.82 -7.73
N ASN A 103 -36.71 -1.90 -7.07
CA ASN A 103 -36.42 -3.19 -7.70
C ASN A 103 -37.11 -4.36 -7.00
N GLN A 104 -38.08 -4.98 -7.69
CA GLN A 104 -38.79 -6.17 -7.21
C GLN A 104 -38.06 -7.47 -7.59
N PRO A 105 -38.21 -8.57 -6.83
CA PRO A 105 -39.06 -8.73 -5.64
C PRO A 105 -38.37 -8.30 -4.34
N SER A 106 -38.86 -7.25 -3.70
CA SER A 106 -38.28 -6.66 -2.48
C SER A 106 -39.31 -6.36 -1.38
N SER A 107 -40.56 -6.78 -1.59
CA SER A 107 -41.66 -6.57 -0.65
C SER A 107 -41.29 -6.99 0.78
N GLY A 108 -41.51 -6.09 1.73
CA GLY A 108 -41.28 -6.33 3.15
C GLY A 108 -39.84 -6.19 3.63
N ILE A 109 -38.88 -5.87 2.75
CA ILE A 109 -37.48 -5.64 3.10
C ILE A 109 -37.28 -4.22 3.62
N VAL A 110 -36.76 -4.10 4.84
CA VAL A 110 -36.35 -2.84 5.46
C VAL A 110 -34.89 -2.95 5.90
N ILE A 111 -34.04 -2.05 5.42
CA ILE A 111 -32.63 -1.96 5.80
C ILE A 111 -32.51 -1.20 7.13
N GLU A 112 -32.11 -1.90 8.19
CA GLU A 112 -31.94 -1.29 9.52
C GLU A 112 -30.57 -0.62 9.61
N THR A 113 -29.51 -1.35 9.29
CA THR A 113 -28.13 -0.83 9.28
C THR A 113 -27.35 -1.39 8.11
N PHE A 114 -26.44 -0.57 7.56
CA PHE A 114 -25.55 -1.00 6.50
C PHE A 114 -24.25 -0.21 6.56
N THR A 115 -23.17 -0.91 6.87
CA THR A 115 -21.80 -0.40 6.84
C THR A 115 -21.10 -1.06 5.67
N ASN A 116 -20.81 -0.31 4.62
CA ASN A 116 -20.16 -0.80 3.41
C ASN A 116 -18.96 0.06 3.03
N ASP A 117 -17.86 -0.58 2.66
CA ASP A 117 -16.64 0.12 2.28
C ASP A 117 -16.59 0.41 0.79
N THR A 118 -15.94 1.52 0.45
CA THR A 118 -15.50 1.75 -0.92
C THR A 118 -14.18 1.03 -1.16
N LEU A 119 -13.99 0.52 -2.37
CA LEU A 119 -12.75 -0.09 -2.83
C LEU A 119 -12.13 0.74 -3.95
N PRO A 120 -11.69 1.98 -3.68
CA PRO A 120 -10.95 2.73 -4.66
C PRO A 120 -9.65 1.98 -4.98
N ARG A 121 -9.28 1.98 -6.27
CA ARG A 121 -8.03 1.35 -6.72
C ARG A 121 -7.07 2.43 -7.21
N SER A 122 -5.80 2.21 -6.91
CA SER A 122 -4.72 3.01 -7.49
C SER A 122 -4.68 2.81 -9.00
N ARG A 123 -4.39 3.90 -9.72
CA ARG A 123 -4.06 3.84 -11.15
C ARG A 123 -2.70 3.19 -11.41
N PHE A 124 -1.85 3.14 -10.39
CA PHE A 124 -0.52 2.53 -10.46
C PHE A 124 -0.56 1.15 -9.80
N PRO A 125 -0.17 0.08 -10.51
CA PRO A 125 -0.17 -1.25 -9.92
C PRO A 125 0.87 -1.34 -8.80
N PHE A 126 0.51 -2.01 -7.71
CA PHE A 126 1.44 -2.37 -6.64
C PHE A 126 1.73 -3.87 -6.69
N LEU A 127 3.00 -4.28 -6.68
CA LEU A 127 3.35 -5.70 -6.61
C LEU A 127 3.55 -6.15 -5.16
N TYR A 128 2.65 -7.02 -4.69
CA TYR A 128 2.63 -7.52 -3.33
C TYR A 128 3.46 -8.79 -3.18
N GLN A 129 4.21 -8.85 -2.08
CA GLN A 129 4.96 -10.01 -1.64
C GLN A 129 4.00 -11.17 -1.41
N THR A 130 4.25 -12.29 -2.08
CA THR A 130 3.39 -13.47 -1.97
C THR A 130 3.65 -14.21 -0.68
N ALA A 131 2.58 -14.65 0.00
CA ALA A 131 2.68 -15.41 1.25
C ALA A 131 3.34 -16.79 1.07
N ALA A 132 3.29 -17.35 -0.15
CA ALA A 132 3.93 -18.63 -0.48
C ALA A 132 5.48 -18.56 -0.62
N GLU A 133 6.10 -17.41 -0.34
CA GLU A 133 7.55 -17.21 -0.46
C GLU A 133 8.32 -17.87 0.71
N PRO A 134 9.16 -18.89 0.46
CA PRO A 134 9.88 -19.59 1.53
C PRO A 134 10.87 -18.73 2.32
N LEU A 135 11.37 -17.62 1.73
CA LEU A 135 12.24 -16.70 2.45
C LEU A 135 11.52 -15.93 3.56
N LEU A 136 10.19 -15.77 3.49
CA LEU A 136 9.39 -15.20 4.57
C LEU A 136 9.40 -16.12 5.79
N ASP A 137 9.22 -17.43 5.59
CA ASP A 137 9.30 -18.42 6.66
C ASP A 137 10.69 -18.45 7.28
N SER A 138 11.73 -18.42 6.44
CA SER A 138 13.12 -18.34 6.92
C SER A 138 13.35 -17.11 7.80
N LEU A 139 12.84 -15.95 7.39
CA LEU A 139 12.95 -14.70 8.15
C LEU A 139 12.17 -14.77 9.48
N ARG A 140 10.94 -15.27 9.44
CA ARG A 140 10.07 -15.44 10.61
C ARG A 140 10.68 -16.36 11.65
N THR A 141 11.21 -17.51 11.23
CA THR A 141 11.79 -18.52 12.12
C THR A 141 13.17 -18.12 12.63
N LEU A 142 14.10 -17.67 11.78
CA LEU A 142 15.48 -17.36 12.22
C LEU A 142 15.55 -16.20 13.21
N TYR A 143 14.62 -15.26 13.13
CA TYR A 143 14.58 -14.08 13.99
C TYR A 143 13.46 -14.10 15.02
N ASN A 144 12.74 -15.23 15.15
CA ASN A 144 11.63 -15.43 16.09
C ASN A 144 10.64 -14.26 16.08
N LEU A 145 10.18 -13.85 14.89
CA LEU A 145 9.36 -12.65 14.74
C LEU A 145 8.04 -12.76 15.50
N GLU A 146 7.43 -13.95 15.53
CA GLU A 146 6.20 -14.21 16.29
C GLU A 146 6.40 -14.00 17.80
N ASP A 147 7.58 -14.32 18.33
CA ASP A 147 7.90 -14.11 19.75
C ASP A 147 8.00 -12.63 20.10
N GLN A 148 8.47 -11.79 19.17
CA GLN A 148 8.57 -10.35 19.40
C GLN A 148 7.20 -9.69 19.57
N VAL A 149 6.16 -10.31 19.03
CA VAL A 149 4.79 -9.78 18.98
C VAL A 149 3.78 -10.67 19.71
N ARG A 150 4.26 -11.63 20.49
CA ARG A 150 3.42 -12.57 21.23
C ARG A 150 2.53 -11.83 22.24
N GLY A 151 1.28 -12.26 22.31
CA GLY A 151 0.28 -11.73 23.24
C GLY A 151 -0.25 -10.34 22.87
N VAL A 152 -0.01 -9.90 21.63
CA VAL A 152 -0.59 -8.67 21.09
C VAL A 152 -1.87 -8.99 20.32
N GLU A 153 -2.94 -8.24 20.58
CA GLU A 153 -4.23 -8.42 19.93
C GLU A 153 -4.46 -7.44 18.78
N ASP A 154 -3.87 -6.25 18.85
CA ASP A 154 -4.00 -5.20 17.83
C ASP A 154 -2.74 -5.05 16.98
N ASP A 155 -2.90 -4.81 15.69
CA ASP A 155 -1.78 -4.74 14.75
C ASP A 155 -0.93 -3.47 14.89
N PHE A 156 -1.45 -2.38 15.48
CA PHE A 156 -0.65 -1.21 15.79
C PHE A 156 0.44 -1.52 16.82
N GLU A 157 0.11 -2.26 17.88
CA GLU A 157 1.08 -2.71 18.87
C GLU A 157 2.12 -3.67 18.26
N VAL A 158 1.71 -4.54 17.32
CA VAL A 158 2.64 -5.37 16.54
C VAL A 158 3.64 -4.49 15.79
N PHE A 159 3.15 -3.47 15.07
CA PHE A 159 3.98 -2.55 14.29
C PHE A 159 4.95 -1.77 15.17
N LYS A 160 4.47 -1.28 16.32
CA LYS A 160 5.30 -0.57 17.30
C LYS A 160 6.41 -1.46 17.84
N ARG A 161 6.08 -2.66 18.31
CA ARG A 161 7.06 -3.61 18.86
C ARG A 161 8.12 -3.98 17.83
N LEU A 162 7.73 -4.31 16.60
CA LEU A 162 8.69 -4.67 15.56
C LEU A 162 9.56 -3.50 15.12
N THR A 163 9.00 -2.29 15.02
CA THR A 163 9.78 -1.09 14.68
C THR A 163 10.89 -0.87 15.70
N PHE A 164 10.57 -0.97 16.99
CA PHE A 164 11.54 -0.75 18.07
C PHE A 164 12.50 -1.92 18.26
N TRP A 165 12.01 -3.15 18.14
CA TRP A 165 12.85 -4.35 18.14
C TRP A 165 13.88 -4.30 17.01
N LEU A 166 13.44 -3.98 15.79
CA LEU A 166 14.32 -3.94 14.63
C LEU A 166 15.39 -2.87 14.79
N HIS A 167 15.01 -1.69 15.28
CA HIS A 167 15.96 -0.65 15.62
C HIS A 167 17.06 -1.21 16.52
N LEU A 168 16.69 -1.74 17.68
CA LEU A 168 17.64 -2.32 18.64
C LEU A 168 18.49 -3.41 18.00
N LYS A 169 17.90 -4.25 17.15
CA LYS A 169 18.59 -5.36 16.49
C LYS A 169 19.76 -4.90 15.62
N PHE A 170 19.64 -3.74 14.96
CA PHE A 170 20.73 -3.15 14.18
C PHE A 170 21.85 -2.54 15.03
N TYR A 171 21.61 -2.31 16.32
CA TYR A 171 22.55 -1.66 17.24
C TYR A 171 23.03 -2.54 18.41
N GLU A 172 22.66 -3.83 18.45
CA GLU A 172 23.07 -4.77 19.51
C GLU A 172 24.59 -4.91 19.69
N ARG A 173 25.35 -4.74 18.61
CA ARG A 173 26.82 -4.77 18.63
C ARG A 173 27.41 -3.41 18.34
N PRO A 174 28.64 -3.10 18.80
CA PRO A 174 29.38 -1.93 18.36
C PRO A 174 29.41 -1.82 16.83
N GLY A 175 29.17 -0.62 16.33
CA GLY A 175 28.99 -0.38 14.89
C GLY A 175 30.31 -0.37 14.14
N LEU A 176 30.37 -1.13 13.06
CA LEU A 176 31.39 -0.96 12.03
C LEU A 176 31.02 0.24 11.13
N PRO A 177 32.01 0.93 10.53
CA PRO A 177 31.75 1.99 9.57
C PRO A 177 30.86 1.51 8.40
N LYS A 178 30.11 2.45 7.82
CA LYS A 178 29.29 2.23 6.62
C LYS A 178 30.15 2.26 5.35
N THR A 179 31.22 1.48 5.32
CA THR A 179 32.14 1.36 4.18
C THR A 179 31.86 0.05 3.43
N ASP A 180 31.85 0.09 2.10
CA ASP A 180 31.69 -1.08 1.22
C ASP A 180 30.45 -1.95 1.50
N LEU A 181 29.29 -1.31 1.68
CA LEU A 181 28.04 -2.02 1.92
C LEU A 181 27.68 -2.91 0.72
N ASN A 182 27.82 -4.23 0.88
CA ASN A 182 27.41 -5.20 -0.11
C ASN A 182 25.91 -5.51 0.02
N VAL A 183 25.07 -4.55 -0.39
CA VAL A 183 23.61 -4.69 -0.39
C VAL A 183 23.16 -5.09 -1.79
N ASN A 184 22.49 -6.24 -1.90
CA ASN A 184 21.87 -6.65 -3.16
C ASN A 184 20.75 -5.67 -3.53
N PHE A 185 20.71 -5.22 -4.77
CA PHE A 185 19.68 -4.28 -5.24
C PHE A 185 18.27 -4.90 -5.31
N ASN A 186 18.14 -6.23 -5.35
CA ASN A 186 16.86 -6.91 -5.13
C ASN A 186 16.47 -6.99 -3.65
N PHE A 187 17.34 -6.57 -2.74
CA PHE A 187 17.17 -6.57 -1.29
C PHE A 187 16.87 -7.94 -0.65
N ASN A 188 17.46 -8.19 0.51
CA ASN A 188 17.21 -9.42 1.27
C ASN A 188 17.43 -9.15 2.76
N ALA A 189 16.35 -9.08 3.54
CA ALA A 189 16.37 -8.84 4.97
C ALA A 189 17.21 -9.86 5.74
N LEU A 190 17.27 -11.13 5.30
CA LEU A 190 18.11 -12.16 5.95
C LEU A 190 19.58 -11.78 5.87
N ASP A 191 20.04 -11.35 4.69
CA ASP A 191 21.43 -10.94 4.47
C ASP A 191 21.77 -9.69 5.28
N ILE A 192 20.84 -8.73 5.34
CA ILE A 192 21.03 -7.48 6.08
C ILE A 192 21.07 -7.73 7.59
N LEU A 193 20.11 -8.49 8.13
CA LEU A 193 20.07 -8.79 9.55
C LEU A 193 21.25 -9.67 9.99
N TYR A 194 21.70 -10.59 9.12
CA TYR A 194 22.92 -11.36 9.37
C TYR A 194 24.15 -10.46 9.50
N GLN A 195 24.33 -9.51 8.58
CA GLN A 195 25.42 -8.55 8.62
C GLN A 195 25.30 -7.57 9.81
N ALA A 196 24.09 -7.08 10.09
CA ALA A 196 23.82 -6.19 11.22
C ALA A 196 24.14 -6.88 12.56
N GLY A 197 23.78 -8.16 12.69
CA GLY A 197 24.13 -9.01 13.83
C GLY A 197 25.64 -9.23 14.02
N ARG A 198 26.46 -8.87 13.02
CA ARG A 198 27.94 -8.86 13.07
C ARG A 198 28.53 -7.45 13.27
N GLY A 199 27.68 -6.46 13.52
CA GLY A 199 28.07 -5.07 13.77
C GLY A 199 28.04 -4.17 12.53
N GLN A 200 27.71 -4.68 11.34
CA GLN A 200 27.59 -3.82 10.15
C GLN A 200 26.51 -2.76 10.36
N ARG A 201 26.81 -1.51 10.02
CA ARG A 201 25.82 -0.43 10.01
C ARG A 201 25.31 -0.18 8.60
N PHE A 202 24.05 0.23 8.52
CA PHE A 202 23.33 0.46 7.27
C PHE A 202 22.63 1.82 7.26
N TRP A 203 22.13 2.23 6.10
CA TRP A 203 21.34 3.44 5.93
C TRP A 203 19.87 3.20 6.24
N CYS A 204 19.11 4.28 6.35
CA CYS A 204 17.67 4.23 6.62
C CYS A 204 16.92 3.35 5.60
N SER A 205 17.38 3.32 4.34
CA SER A 205 16.86 2.45 3.29
C SER A 205 16.85 0.98 3.68
N GLU A 206 17.95 0.45 4.21
CA GLU A 206 18.03 -0.97 4.55
C GLU A 206 17.22 -1.29 5.81
N LEU A 207 17.20 -0.43 6.82
CA LEU A 207 16.40 -0.64 8.03
C LEU A 207 14.90 -0.65 7.67
N SER A 208 14.43 0.35 6.93
CA SER A 208 13.04 0.46 6.52
C SER A 208 12.60 -0.67 5.58
N THR A 209 13.45 -1.08 4.63
CA THR A 209 13.14 -2.23 3.77
C THR A 209 13.17 -3.56 4.53
N THR A 210 14.05 -3.70 5.54
CA THR A 210 14.05 -4.87 6.43
C THR A 210 12.74 -4.93 7.22
N LEU A 211 12.25 -3.80 7.74
CA LEU A 211 10.95 -3.74 8.43
C LEU A 211 9.81 -4.16 7.51
N VAL A 212 9.81 -3.71 6.26
CA VAL A 212 8.80 -4.12 5.26
C VAL A 212 8.76 -5.64 5.10
N GLN A 213 9.93 -6.30 4.97
CA GLN A 213 9.99 -7.76 4.82
C GLN A 213 9.66 -8.51 6.11
N CYS A 214 10.04 -7.98 7.28
CA CYS A 214 9.64 -8.55 8.57
C CYS A 214 8.12 -8.51 8.77
N LEU A 215 7.47 -7.40 8.41
CA LEU A 215 6.01 -7.26 8.47
C LEU A 215 5.31 -8.18 7.46
N ALA A 216 5.84 -8.27 6.24
CA ALA A 216 5.34 -9.22 5.24
C ALA A 216 5.45 -10.68 5.71
N ALA A 217 6.51 -11.04 6.44
CA ALA A 217 6.69 -12.38 7.00
C ALA A 217 5.67 -12.72 8.09
N LEU A 218 5.03 -11.71 8.70
CA LEU A 218 3.92 -11.88 9.65
C LEU A 218 2.54 -11.68 8.99
N GLY A 219 2.48 -11.57 7.66
CA GLY A 219 1.24 -11.43 6.90
C GLY A 219 0.72 -10.00 6.73
N TYR A 220 1.44 -8.99 7.23
CA TYR A 220 1.03 -7.59 7.09
C TYR A 220 1.54 -6.98 5.79
N THR A 221 0.72 -6.12 5.19
CA THR A 221 1.14 -5.36 4.01
C THR A 221 1.88 -4.10 4.43
N ALA A 222 3.16 -4.02 4.06
CA ALA A 222 4.01 -2.87 4.28
C ALA A 222 4.72 -2.42 2.99
N ARG A 223 5.19 -1.18 2.95
CA ARG A 223 5.81 -0.57 1.77
C ARG A 223 6.91 0.41 2.14
N TYR A 224 7.80 0.62 1.17
CA TYR A 224 8.93 1.51 1.26
C TYR A 224 8.54 2.91 0.82
N VAL A 225 8.76 3.91 1.68
CA VAL A 225 8.44 5.31 1.38
C VAL A 225 9.70 6.16 1.51
N MET A 226 10.01 6.88 0.43
CA MET A 226 11.10 7.85 0.36
C MET A 226 10.57 9.20 0.80
N LEU A 227 11.32 9.86 1.65
CA LEU A 227 11.10 11.21 2.13
C LEU A 227 12.24 12.09 1.63
N ASP A 228 11.94 13.32 1.24
CA ASP A 228 12.93 14.25 0.72
C ASP A 228 12.60 15.69 1.08
N SER A 229 13.62 16.45 1.47
CA SER A 229 13.53 17.87 1.75
C SER A 229 14.81 18.59 1.34
N GLU A 230 14.78 19.91 1.34
CA GLU A 230 15.96 20.74 1.07
C GLU A 230 17.14 20.42 2.02
N ASN A 231 16.85 19.85 3.19
CA ASN A 231 17.84 19.56 4.22
C ASN A 231 18.34 18.09 4.18
N GLY A 232 17.74 17.22 3.35
CA GLY A 232 18.18 15.84 3.16
C GLY A 232 17.07 14.84 2.87
N GLY A 233 17.48 13.62 2.53
CA GLY A 233 16.59 12.50 2.27
C GLY A 233 16.51 11.51 3.44
N HIS A 234 15.37 10.84 3.56
CA HIS A 234 15.15 9.77 4.54
C HIS A 234 14.24 8.68 3.95
N VAL A 235 14.20 7.52 4.61
CA VAL A 235 13.34 6.41 4.18
C VAL A 235 12.65 5.84 5.40
N VAL A 236 11.35 5.69 5.30
CA VAL A 236 10.50 5.07 6.32
C VAL A 236 9.73 3.88 5.75
N CYS A 237 9.18 3.08 6.65
CA CYS A 237 8.23 2.04 6.30
C CYS A 237 6.82 2.60 6.50
N GLU A 238 5.88 2.28 5.61
CA GLU A 238 4.46 2.41 5.89
C GLU A 238 3.79 1.03 5.91
N ALA A 239 2.88 0.80 6.84
CA ALA A 239 2.15 -0.46 6.93
C ALA A 239 0.65 -0.22 7.06
N TRP A 240 -0.16 -1.05 6.41
CA TRP A 240 -1.61 -1.00 6.52
C TRP A 240 -2.05 -1.56 7.87
N CYS A 241 -2.73 -0.74 8.66
CA CYS A 241 -3.23 -1.08 9.99
C CYS A 241 -4.75 -1.20 9.97
N GLU A 242 -5.27 -2.38 10.27
CA GLU A 242 -6.67 -2.69 10.48
C GLU A 242 -7.26 -2.00 11.71
N THR A 243 -6.51 -1.88 12.82
CA THR A 243 -7.01 -1.20 14.03
C THR A 243 -7.40 0.24 13.75
N PHE A 244 -6.64 0.98 12.94
CA PHE A 244 -6.98 2.35 12.53
C PHE A 244 -7.64 2.45 11.15
N GLY A 245 -7.53 1.40 10.34
CA GLY A 245 -8.09 1.31 9.01
C GLY A 245 -7.42 2.25 8.01
N LYS A 246 -6.11 2.43 8.16
CA LYS A 246 -5.28 3.31 7.33
C LYS A 246 -3.82 2.85 7.32
N TRP A 247 -3.04 3.41 6.40
CA TRP A 247 -1.58 3.27 6.41
C TRP A 247 -0.98 4.05 7.57
N LEU A 248 0.04 3.50 8.23
CA LEU A 248 0.76 4.13 9.34
C LEU A 248 2.24 4.24 9.01
N MET A 249 2.85 5.38 9.33
CA MET A 249 4.28 5.61 9.22
C MET A 249 5.02 4.97 10.40
N LEU A 250 6.08 4.22 10.07
CA LEU A 250 6.98 3.53 10.99
C LEU A 250 8.43 3.88 10.65
N ASP A 251 9.15 4.50 11.59
CA ASP A 251 10.57 4.84 11.42
C ASP A 251 11.47 3.93 12.28
N PRO A 252 12.02 2.84 11.71
CA PRO A 252 12.96 1.97 12.42
C PRO A 252 14.35 2.60 12.58
N THR A 253 14.69 3.66 11.83
CA THR A 253 16.00 4.31 11.94
C THR A 253 16.10 5.09 13.24
N TYR A 254 15.04 5.81 13.59
CA TYR A 254 15.00 6.60 14.82
C TYR A 254 14.14 5.96 15.91
N ALA A 255 13.55 4.78 15.66
CA ALA A 255 12.58 4.13 16.54
C ALA A 255 11.42 5.08 16.90
N ARG A 256 10.83 5.72 15.89
CA ARG A 256 9.79 6.75 16.05
C ARG A 256 8.50 6.34 15.36
N ILE A 257 7.40 6.68 16.02
CA ILE A 257 6.05 6.74 15.44
C ILE A 257 5.46 8.08 15.84
N VAL A 258 4.89 8.82 14.90
CA VAL A 258 4.24 10.10 15.17
C VAL A 258 2.74 9.87 15.33
N THR A 259 2.17 10.44 16.38
CA THR A 259 0.73 10.46 16.66
C THR A 259 0.22 11.89 16.72
N VAL A 260 -1.06 12.09 16.46
CA VAL A 260 -1.80 13.33 16.75
C VAL A 260 -3.04 12.88 17.51
N ASP A 261 -3.28 13.46 18.70
CA ASP A 261 -4.35 13.04 19.62
C ASP A 261 -4.35 11.53 19.91
N GLY A 262 -3.16 10.94 20.04
CA GLY A 262 -2.99 9.51 20.28
C GLY A 262 -3.21 8.61 19.05
N ILE A 263 -3.61 9.17 17.91
CA ILE A 263 -3.81 8.42 16.66
C ILE A 263 -2.51 8.43 15.84
N PRO A 264 -1.91 7.28 15.47
CA PRO A 264 -0.73 7.23 14.62
C PRO A 264 -1.02 7.77 13.21
N GLN A 265 -0.04 8.45 12.63
CA GLN A 265 -0.19 9.14 11.34
C GLN A 265 0.48 8.37 10.20
N SER A 266 -0.08 8.49 9.00
CA SER A 266 0.56 8.16 7.72
C SER A 266 1.57 9.23 7.31
N VAL A 267 2.42 8.93 6.33
CA VAL A 267 3.34 9.90 5.73
C VAL A 267 2.57 11.08 5.12
N TYR A 268 1.44 10.84 4.46
CA TYR A 268 0.60 11.89 3.89
C TYR A 268 -0.02 12.79 4.97
N GLU A 269 -0.52 12.20 6.05
CA GLU A 269 -1.05 13.02 7.16
C GLU A 269 0.05 13.90 7.77
N LEU A 270 1.27 13.37 7.93
CA LEU A 270 2.42 14.15 8.38
C LEU A 270 2.84 15.24 7.39
N HIS A 271 2.78 14.96 6.09
CA HIS A 271 2.94 15.98 5.05
C HIS A 271 1.90 17.09 5.19
N CYS A 272 0.63 16.76 5.44
CA CYS A 272 -0.43 17.75 5.65
C CYS A 272 -0.24 18.58 6.93
N LEU A 273 0.41 18.04 7.98
CA LEU A 273 0.70 18.81 9.20
C LEU A 273 1.57 20.04 8.91
N LEU A 274 2.42 19.99 7.89
CA LEU A 274 3.26 21.12 7.47
C LEU A 274 2.44 22.35 7.02
N LYS A 275 1.16 22.15 6.63
CA LYS A 275 0.21 23.24 6.31
C LYS A 275 -0.58 23.72 7.53
N SER A 276 -0.45 23.08 8.68
CA SER A 276 -1.33 23.27 9.84
C SER A 276 -0.54 23.31 11.15
N PRO A 277 0.14 24.43 11.46
CA PRO A 277 0.98 24.56 12.65
C PRO A 277 0.25 24.24 13.96
N GLU A 278 -1.03 24.60 14.08
CA GLU A 278 -1.86 24.29 15.25
C GLU A 278 -2.03 22.78 15.48
N ARG A 279 -2.14 22.01 14.39
CA ARG A 279 -2.28 20.56 14.42
C ARG A 279 -0.93 19.87 14.57
N GLU A 280 0.13 20.43 13.99
CA GLU A 280 1.50 20.00 14.23
C GLU A 280 1.88 20.12 15.72
N ALA A 281 1.43 21.18 16.40
CA ALA A 281 1.67 21.37 17.83
C ALA A 281 1.03 20.27 18.71
N GLN A 282 0.04 19.54 18.20
CA GLN A 282 -0.59 18.40 18.87
C GLN A 282 0.12 17.07 18.57
N ALA A 283 1.12 17.09 17.69
CA ALA A 283 1.85 15.88 17.33
C ALA A 283 2.74 15.43 18.49
N ALA A 284 2.64 14.15 18.83
CA ALA A 284 3.50 13.49 19.81
C ALA A 284 4.33 12.41 19.13
N ILE A 285 5.57 12.22 19.61
CA ILE A 285 6.45 11.17 19.12
C ILE A 285 6.47 10.04 20.15
N ILE A 286 5.98 8.87 19.76
CA ILE A 286 6.24 7.64 20.50
C ILE A 286 7.67 7.20 20.15
N GLN A 287 8.55 7.30 21.13
CA GLN A 287 9.98 7.06 20.99
C GLN A 287 10.36 5.72 21.64
N GLY A 288 10.92 4.80 20.86
CA GLY A 288 11.56 3.59 21.36
C GLY A 288 12.92 3.89 21.99
N LYS A 289 13.53 2.89 22.63
CA LYS A 289 14.88 3.00 23.20
C LYS A 289 15.89 3.29 22.08
N THR A 290 16.59 4.42 22.18
CA THR A 290 17.66 4.85 21.26
C THR A 290 18.91 5.25 22.05
N GLY A 291 20.08 5.20 21.40
CA GLY A 291 21.33 5.74 21.97
C GLY A 291 21.43 7.27 21.83
N PRO A 292 22.37 7.93 22.51
CA PRO A 292 22.54 9.40 22.52
C PRO A 292 22.88 10.03 21.16
N GLN A 293 23.03 9.22 20.11
CA GLN A 293 23.51 9.63 18.79
C GLN A 293 22.38 10.05 17.81
N TYR A 294 21.11 9.92 18.21
CA TYR A 294 19.95 10.11 17.33
C TYR A 294 18.87 11.03 17.91
N ASP A 295 19.28 12.16 18.48
CA ASP A 295 18.34 13.24 18.76
C ASP A 295 18.27 14.21 17.57
N LEU A 296 17.45 13.86 16.58
CA LEU A 296 17.14 14.78 15.49
C LEU A 296 16.15 15.82 15.97
N LYS A 297 16.52 17.09 15.78
CA LYS A 297 15.64 18.24 15.99
C LYS A 297 14.31 18.01 15.30
N ASN A 298 13.21 18.22 16.03
CA ASN A 298 11.86 18.02 15.52
C ASN A 298 11.61 18.80 14.23
N GLU A 299 12.05 20.05 14.14
CA GLU A 299 11.92 20.87 12.92
C GLU A 299 12.52 20.18 11.69
N PHE A 300 13.73 19.65 11.80
CA PHE A 300 14.35 18.90 10.71
C PHE A 300 13.56 17.62 10.41
N TYR A 301 13.18 16.88 11.45
CA TYR A 301 12.46 15.62 11.30
C TYR A 301 11.11 15.80 10.58
N PHE A 302 10.32 16.81 10.95
CA PHE A 302 9.07 17.14 10.26
C PHE A 302 9.32 17.68 8.85
N SER A 303 10.41 18.43 8.61
CA SER A 303 10.74 18.92 7.27
C SER A 303 10.94 17.81 6.23
N LEU A 304 11.34 16.60 6.65
CA LEU A 304 11.52 15.44 5.77
C LEU A 304 10.21 15.05 5.05
N TYR A 305 9.05 15.31 5.65
CA TYR A 305 7.74 14.94 5.09
C TYR A 305 7.26 15.91 4.00
N ARG A 306 8.08 16.88 3.60
CA ARG A 306 7.72 17.86 2.56
C ARG A 306 7.50 17.20 1.20
N ASN A 307 8.40 16.34 0.77
CA ASN A 307 8.23 15.52 -0.43
C ASN A 307 8.26 14.06 -0.05
N PHE A 308 7.42 13.25 -0.68
CA PHE A 308 7.49 11.81 -0.51
C PHE A 308 7.08 11.04 -1.75
N ALA A 309 7.67 9.86 -1.91
CA ALA A 309 7.35 8.94 -2.97
C ALA A 309 7.24 7.51 -2.45
N VAL A 310 6.20 6.80 -2.89
CA VAL A 310 5.94 5.42 -2.50
C VAL A 310 6.48 4.48 -3.55
N ARG A 311 7.31 3.52 -3.15
CA ARG A 311 7.77 2.46 -4.06
C ARG A 311 6.63 1.48 -4.28
N MET A 312 6.23 1.27 -5.53
CA MET A 312 5.02 0.54 -5.91
C MET A 312 5.20 -0.98 -5.95
N ARG A 313 5.94 -1.51 -4.98
CA ARG A 313 6.11 -2.95 -4.74
C ARG A 313 6.75 -3.22 -3.39
N ASN A 314 6.57 -4.42 -2.88
CA ASN A 314 7.31 -4.97 -1.74
C ASN A 314 7.75 -6.44 -1.92
N ASP A 315 7.51 -7.04 -3.09
CA ASP A 315 7.74 -8.44 -3.47
C ASP A 315 9.20 -8.78 -3.84
N TRP A 316 10.16 -8.15 -3.16
CA TRP A 316 11.60 -8.27 -3.45
C TRP A 316 12.18 -9.67 -3.28
N PHE A 317 11.61 -10.50 -2.39
CA PHE A 317 12.03 -11.89 -2.27
C PHE A 317 11.62 -12.70 -3.50
N THR A 318 10.39 -12.51 -3.95
CA THR A 318 9.78 -13.34 -4.99
C THR A 318 10.18 -12.90 -6.38
N ASN A 319 9.93 -11.64 -6.75
CA ASN A 319 10.18 -11.16 -8.09
C ASN A 319 11.53 -10.44 -8.14
N ARG A 320 12.57 -11.17 -8.52
CA ARG A 320 13.92 -10.62 -8.66
C ARG A 320 14.16 -10.16 -10.09
N PHE A 321 14.63 -8.93 -10.23
CA PHE A 321 14.90 -8.32 -11.53
C PHE A 321 16.39 -7.94 -11.63
N PRO A 322 16.92 -7.67 -12.83
CA PRO A 322 18.28 -7.13 -12.98
C PRO A 322 18.30 -5.61 -12.77
N ARG A 323 19.47 -5.04 -12.44
CA ARG A 323 19.64 -3.61 -12.07
C ARG A 323 19.06 -2.62 -13.10
N TRP A 324 19.12 -2.97 -14.39
CA TRP A 324 18.61 -2.13 -15.47
C TRP A 324 17.08 -2.14 -15.60
N TYR A 325 16.40 -3.07 -14.94
CA TYR A 325 14.95 -3.22 -15.07
C TYR A 325 14.21 -2.12 -14.30
N PRO A 326 13.15 -1.51 -14.86
CA PRO A 326 12.45 -0.39 -14.21
C PRO A 326 11.95 -0.70 -12.80
N LEU A 327 11.45 -1.91 -12.54
CA LEU A 327 10.96 -2.30 -11.20
C LEU A 327 12.07 -2.54 -10.17
N SER A 328 13.33 -2.67 -10.58
CA SER A 328 14.48 -2.69 -9.66
C SER A 328 14.90 -1.30 -9.21
N ASN A 329 14.62 -0.28 -10.01
CA ASN A 329 15.06 1.08 -9.74
C ASN A 329 14.03 1.82 -8.87
N SER A 330 14.48 2.41 -7.76
CA SER A 330 13.62 3.12 -6.80
C SER A 330 12.90 4.32 -7.42
N VAL A 331 13.51 4.98 -8.40
CA VAL A 331 13.00 6.18 -9.05
C VAL A 331 11.95 5.86 -10.12
N MET A 332 12.18 4.80 -10.90
CA MET A 332 11.29 4.38 -11.98
C MET A 332 10.05 3.62 -11.49
N ASN A 333 10.13 3.07 -10.27
CA ASN A 333 9.10 2.28 -9.63
C ASN A 333 8.52 2.96 -8.38
N ALA A 334 8.57 4.28 -8.35
CA ALA A 334 7.89 5.04 -7.32
C ALA A 334 6.89 6.01 -7.93
N VAL A 335 5.90 6.35 -7.12
CA VAL A 335 4.90 7.37 -7.41
C VAL A 335 5.07 8.44 -6.34
N GLU A 336 5.40 9.65 -6.79
CA GLU A 336 5.54 10.83 -5.94
C GLU A 336 4.18 11.49 -5.71
N TRP A 337 3.96 11.96 -4.49
CA TRP A 337 2.84 12.85 -4.18
C TRP A 337 3.11 14.25 -4.72
N GLN A 338 2.11 14.88 -5.34
CA GLN A 338 2.22 16.22 -5.89
C GLN A 338 1.05 17.09 -5.42
N ASP A 339 1.37 18.19 -4.75
CA ASP A 339 0.47 19.27 -4.35
C ASP A 339 1.18 20.63 -4.31
N GLU A 340 0.58 21.63 -3.66
CA GLU A 340 1.14 22.98 -3.56
C GLU A 340 2.41 23.11 -2.69
N LEU A 341 2.70 22.17 -1.80
CA LEU A 341 3.90 22.19 -0.93
C LEU A 341 5.09 21.44 -1.53
N THR A 342 4.80 20.43 -2.34
CA THR A 342 5.83 19.56 -2.92
C THR A 342 6.64 20.34 -3.95
N SER A 343 7.97 20.27 -3.83
CA SER A 343 8.87 20.77 -4.86
C SER A 343 8.84 19.83 -6.07
N ASP A 344 8.96 20.38 -7.28
CA ASP A 344 9.08 19.57 -8.50
C ASP A 344 10.35 18.71 -8.43
N ASN A 345 10.20 17.45 -8.03
CA ASN A 345 11.33 16.52 -7.98
C ASN A 345 11.56 15.90 -9.36
N VAL A 346 12.72 16.16 -9.94
CA VAL A 346 13.09 15.65 -11.27
C VAL A 346 13.38 14.16 -11.27
N TYR A 347 13.51 13.54 -10.09
CA TYR A 347 13.87 12.14 -9.98
C TYR A 347 12.71 11.23 -10.43
N TYR A 348 11.54 11.23 -9.78
CA TYR A 348 10.55 10.15 -9.92
C TYR A 348 9.80 10.11 -11.26
N LYS A 349 9.62 8.92 -11.84
CA LYS A 349 8.91 8.76 -13.13
C LYS A 349 7.43 9.14 -13.04
N ASN A 350 6.74 8.72 -11.98
CA ASN A 350 5.31 8.86 -11.82
C ASN A 350 4.99 9.84 -10.68
N GLU A 351 3.89 10.57 -10.85
CA GLU A 351 3.41 11.59 -9.93
C GLU A 351 1.89 11.49 -9.80
N THR A 352 1.36 11.86 -8.64
CA THR A 352 -0.09 11.93 -8.43
C THR A 352 -0.48 12.93 -7.35
N GLY A 353 -1.57 13.66 -7.58
CA GLY A 353 -2.30 14.40 -6.55
C GLY A 353 -3.60 13.71 -6.11
N ARG A 354 -3.83 12.46 -6.54
CA ARG A 354 -5.01 11.67 -6.16
C ARG A 354 -4.67 10.78 -4.98
N LEU A 355 -5.27 11.06 -3.83
CA LEU A 355 -4.98 10.35 -2.58
C LEU A 355 -5.13 8.82 -2.73
N GLU A 356 -6.18 8.38 -3.42
CA GLU A 356 -6.47 6.96 -3.66
C GLU A 356 -5.40 6.22 -4.47
N ASP A 357 -4.51 6.93 -5.17
CA ASP A 357 -3.39 6.29 -5.87
C ASP A 357 -2.26 5.87 -4.94
N LEU A 358 -2.18 6.45 -3.73
CA LEU A 358 -1.18 6.15 -2.71
C LEU A 358 -1.81 5.59 -1.43
N TYR A 359 -3.05 5.90 -1.10
CA TYR A 359 -3.69 5.53 0.18
C TYR A 359 -5.02 4.82 -0.05
N TRP A 360 -5.04 3.88 -1.00
CA TRP A 360 -6.18 2.97 -1.17
C TRP A 360 -6.28 2.04 0.05
N PRO A 361 -7.51 1.65 0.45
CA PRO A 361 -7.70 0.76 1.58
C PRO A 361 -7.38 -0.68 1.20
N LEU A 362 -6.88 -1.45 2.18
CA LEU A 362 -6.67 -2.89 2.05
C LEU A 362 -7.63 -3.65 2.97
N ASP A 363 -7.80 -4.94 2.66
CA ASP A 363 -8.52 -5.93 3.45
C ASP A 363 -10.02 -5.60 3.70
N ARG A 364 -10.53 -4.59 2.99
CA ARG A 364 -11.94 -4.18 3.00
C ARG A 364 -12.77 -5.07 2.09
N VAL A 365 -14.01 -5.32 2.49
CA VAL A 365 -15.01 -6.02 1.67
C VAL A 365 -16.05 -5.02 1.20
N ARG A 366 -16.31 -5.02 -0.11
CA ARG A 366 -17.47 -4.37 -0.68
C ARG A 366 -18.56 -5.42 -0.88
N LEU A 367 -19.70 -5.19 -0.23
CA LEU A 367 -20.90 -5.99 -0.36
C LEU A 367 -21.87 -5.30 -1.34
N SER A 368 -22.33 -6.04 -2.35
CA SER A 368 -23.47 -5.64 -3.18
C SER A 368 -24.57 -6.69 -3.04
N VAL A 369 -25.83 -6.25 -2.98
CA VAL A 369 -26.96 -7.14 -2.71
C VAL A 369 -28.07 -6.86 -3.70
N VAL A 370 -28.63 -7.91 -4.29
CA VAL A 370 -29.67 -7.84 -5.33
C VAL A 370 -30.79 -8.82 -4.96
N PRO A 371 -32.08 -8.43 -5.06
CA PRO A 371 -33.17 -9.38 -4.89
C PRO A 371 -33.14 -10.46 -5.97
N ALA A 372 -33.28 -11.73 -5.57
CA ALA A 372 -33.33 -12.86 -6.50
C ALA A 372 -34.73 -13.49 -6.56
N HIS A 373 -35.35 -13.67 -5.39
CA HIS A 373 -36.73 -14.12 -5.23
C HIS A 373 -37.31 -13.54 -3.94
N GLU A 374 -38.60 -13.74 -3.70
CA GLU A 374 -39.21 -13.37 -2.41
C GLU A 374 -38.47 -14.05 -1.25
N GLY A 375 -38.00 -13.25 -0.29
CA GLY A 375 -37.19 -13.72 0.85
C GLY A 375 -35.79 -14.24 0.48
N ILE A 376 -35.33 -14.11 -0.77
CA ILE A 376 -34.01 -14.60 -1.20
C ILE A 376 -33.23 -13.47 -1.88
N LEU A 377 -32.10 -13.14 -1.27
CA LEU A 377 -31.14 -12.17 -1.79
C LEU A 377 -29.95 -12.87 -2.43
N ARG A 378 -29.41 -12.28 -3.49
CA ARG A 378 -28.10 -12.64 -4.04
C ARG A 378 -27.09 -11.61 -3.58
N ILE A 379 -26.06 -12.07 -2.89
CA ILE A 379 -24.96 -11.23 -2.41
C ILE A 379 -23.73 -11.41 -3.30
N PHE A 380 -23.03 -10.30 -3.53
CA PHE A 380 -21.79 -10.22 -4.28
C PHE A 380 -20.71 -9.60 -3.40
N LEU A 381 -19.54 -10.21 -3.39
CA LEU A 381 -18.42 -9.85 -2.56
C LEU A 381 -17.22 -9.49 -3.45
N ASP A 382 -16.69 -8.31 -3.25
CA ASP A 382 -15.42 -7.89 -3.82
C ASP A 382 -14.50 -7.42 -2.69
N THR A 383 -13.20 -7.55 -2.90
CA THR A 383 -12.21 -7.19 -1.90
C THR A 383 -10.89 -6.84 -2.54
N PHE A 384 -10.07 -6.14 -1.76
CA PHE A 384 -8.69 -5.86 -2.12
C PHE A 384 -7.79 -6.25 -0.95
N THR A 385 -7.53 -7.55 -0.85
CA THR A 385 -6.81 -8.21 0.26
C THR A 385 -5.57 -8.89 -0.31
N PRO A 386 -4.36 -8.31 -0.16
CA PRO A 386 -3.14 -8.97 -0.60
C PRO A 386 -2.98 -10.35 0.05
N ASN A 387 -2.65 -11.34 -0.78
CA ASN A 387 -2.66 -12.76 -0.40
C ASN A 387 -4.04 -13.23 0.06
N PHE A 388 -5.12 -12.84 -0.62
CA PHE A 388 -6.48 -13.27 -0.29
C PHE A 388 -6.58 -14.79 -0.17
N SER A 389 -7.19 -15.25 0.94
CA SER A 389 -7.49 -16.66 1.19
C SER A 389 -8.97 -16.93 0.99
N GLU A 390 -9.82 -16.24 1.74
CA GLU A 390 -11.27 -16.49 1.80
C GLU A 390 -12.04 -15.31 2.42
N PHE A 391 -13.35 -15.36 2.27
CA PHE A 391 -14.30 -14.56 3.04
C PHE A 391 -14.77 -15.36 4.26
N GLU A 392 -14.77 -14.72 5.43
CA GLU A 392 -15.47 -15.20 6.63
C GLU A 392 -16.84 -14.50 6.69
N ILE A 393 -17.92 -15.27 6.64
CA ILE A 393 -19.31 -14.78 6.59
C ILE A 393 -20.05 -15.30 7.81
N GLN A 394 -20.60 -14.39 8.61
CA GLN A 394 -21.44 -14.72 9.74
C GLN A 394 -22.90 -14.37 9.43
N PHE A 395 -23.78 -15.37 9.43
CA PHE A 395 -25.23 -15.17 9.40
C PHE A 395 -25.79 -15.31 10.83
N GLY A 396 -26.43 -14.26 11.33
CA GLY A 396 -26.96 -14.24 12.70
C GLY A 396 -25.87 -14.37 13.76
N ALA A 397 -26.18 -15.06 14.87
CA ALA A 397 -25.25 -15.24 15.99
C ALA A 397 -24.31 -16.45 15.81
N ASP A 398 -24.80 -17.55 15.23
CA ASP A 398 -24.19 -18.87 15.45
C ASP A 398 -23.49 -19.48 14.22
N SER A 399 -23.75 -18.98 13.01
CA SER A 399 -23.26 -19.62 11.78
C SER A 399 -22.14 -18.81 11.11
N LEU A 400 -20.90 -19.29 11.24
CA LEU A 400 -19.74 -18.81 10.50
C LEU A 400 -19.46 -19.76 9.32
N VAL A 401 -19.43 -19.21 8.12
CA VAL A 401 -19.13 -19.92 6.88
C VAL A 401 -17.92 -19.27 6.23
N THR A 402 -16.97 -20.08 5.75
CA THR A 402 -15.88 -19.59 4.93
C THR A 402 -16.07 -19.95 3.45
N THR A 403 -15.65 -19.04 2.56
CA THR A 403 -15.81 -19.26 1.11
C THR A 403 -14.88 -18.39 0.29
N GLN A 404 -14.41 -18.93 -0.83
CA GLN A 404 -13.68 -18.16 -1.86
C GLN A 404 -14.62 -17.59 -2.92
N LYS A 405 -15.91 -17.95 -2.90
CA LYS A 405 -16.88 -17.52 -3.90
C LYS A 405 -17.22 -16.05 -3.70
N ALA A 406 -17.20 -15.31 -4.80
CA ALA A 406 -17.59 -13.90 -4.85
C ALA A 406 -19.10 -13.69 -4.97
N ALA A 407 -19.92 -14.75 -5.07
CA ALA A 407 -21.37 -14.65 -5.15
C ALA A 407 -22.06 -15.81 -4.41
N LEU A 408 -23.09 -15.48 -3.64
CA LEU A 408 -23.84 -16.43 -2.80
C LEU A 408 -25.33 -16.04 -2.76
N PHE A 409 -26.18 -16.98 -2.38
CA PHE A 409 -27.58 -16.71 -2.06
C PHE A 409 -27.76 -16.66 -0.54
N TRP A 410 -28.57 -15.72 -0.08
CA TRP A 410 -28.94 -15.52 1.30
C TRP A 410 -30.46 -15.57 1.43
N SER A 411 -30.96 -16.64 2.08
CA SER A 411 -32.37 -16.77 2.42
C SER A 411 -32.64 -16.02 3.73
N LEU A 412 -33.62 -15.14 3.71
CA LEU A 412 -34.07 -14.37 4.86
C LEU A 412 -35.11 -15.15 5.65
N GLU A 413 -35.03 -15.06 6.97
CA GLU A 413 -36.08 -15.49 7.88
C GLU A 413 -36.99 -14.32 8.23
N PRO A 414 -38.28 -14.53 8.54
CA PRO A 414 -39.14 -13.45 9.03
C PRO A 414 -38.54 -12.77 10.27
N GLY A 415 -38.51 -11.44 10.28
CA GLY A 415 -37.86 -10.65 11.33
C GLY A 415 -36.47 -10.14 10.94
N VAL A 416 -35.56 -10.00 11.93
CA VAL A 416 -34.25 -9.35 11.75
C VAL A 416 -33.19 -10.37 11.35
N ASN A 417 -32.56 -10.12 10.21
CA ASN A 417 -31.49 -10.92 9.62
C ASN A 417 -30.19 -10.11 9.66
N ARG A 418 -29.11 -10.74 10.13
CA ARG A 418 -27.79 -10.11 10.27
C ARG A 418 -26.76 -10.81 9.40
N LEU A 419 -25.96 -10.01 8.70
CA LEU A 419 -24.84 -10.47 7.88
C LEU A 419 -23.59 -9.67 8.24
N HIS A 420 -22.53 -10.37 8.65
CA HIS A 420 -21.19 -9.80 8.75
C HIS A 420 -20.26 -10.51 7.77
N VAL A 421 -19.49 -9.76 6.99
CA VAL A 421 -18.49 -10.35 6.07
C VAL A 421 -17.16 -9.66 6.22
N ARG A 422 -16.08 -10.42 6.34
CA ARG A 422 -14.71 -9.90 6.26
C ARG A 422 -13.84 -10.74 5.35
N SER A 423 -12.77 -10.14 4.87
CA SER A 423 -11.72 -10.85 4.13
C SER A 423 -10.68 -11.41 5.09
N VAL A 424 -10.06 -12.52 4.71
CA VAL A 424 -8.93 -13.12 5.42
C VAL A 424 -7.83 -13.41 4.41
N ASN A 425 -6.59 -13.04 4.74
CA ASN A 425 -5.44 -13.38 3.92
C ASN A 425 -4.86 -14.76 4.26
N GLN A 426 -3.95 -15.27 3.43
CA GLN A 426 -3.33 -16.60 3.58
C GLN A 426 -2.51 -16.76 4.86
N MET A 427 -2.20 -15.67 5.54
CA MET A 427 -1.47 -15.64 6.81
C MET A 427 -2.41 -15.41 8.02
N GLY A 428 -3.72 -15.39 7.81
CA GLY A 428 -4.73 -15.27 8.86
C GLY A 428 -5.04 -13.84 9.32
N ILE A 429 -4.51 -12.80 8.66
CA ILE A 429 -4.88 -11.41 8.93
C ILE A 429 -6.32 -11.19 8.46
N ARG A 430 -7.14 -10.65 9.36
CA ARG A 430 -8.57 -10.42 9.17
C ARG A 430 -8.85 -8.94 8.97
N GLY A 431 -9.52 -8.61 7.88
CA GLY A 431 -10.01 -7.27 7.65
C GLY A 431 -11.19 -6.88 8.54
N ARG A 432 -11.50 -5.57 8.58
CA ARG A 432 -12.74 -5.07 9.20
C ARG A 432 -13.97 -5.66 8.51
N PRO A 433 -14.98 -6.10 9.29
CA PRO A 433 -16.20 -6.66 8.73
C PRO A 433 -17.14 -5.57 8.19
N VAL A 434 -17.64 -5.81 6.98
CA VAL A 434 -18.86 -5.20 6.45
C VAL A 434 -20.05 -5.70 7.28
N ARG A 435 -21.05 -4.87 7.52
CA ARG A 435 -22.24 -5.25 8.32
C ARG A 435 -23.52 -4.84 7.62
N LEU A 436 -24.48 -5.73 7.58
CA LEU A 436 -25.80 -5.51 7.01
C LEU A 436 -26.87 -6.13 7.90
N GLU A 437 -27.82 -5.33 8.33
CA GLU A 437 -29.01 -5.76 9.06
C GLU A 437 -30.26 -5.45 8.24
N ILE A 438 -31.07 -6.49 8.00
CA ILE A 438 -32.28 -6.41 7.22
C ILE A 438 -33.43 -6.98 8.04
N ARG A 439 -34.52 -6.22 8.14
CA ARG A 439 -35.80 -6.76 8.58
C ARG A 439 -36.60 -7.21 7.37
N TRP A 440 -37.08 -8.43 7.39
CA TRP A 440 -38.00 -8.94 6.38
C TRP A 440 -39.34 -9.28 7.00
N ASN A 441 -40.40 -8.66 6.49
CA ASN A 441 -41.78 -8.94 6.88
C ASN A 441 -42.47 -9.72 5.75
N THR A 442 -43.16 -10.80 6.09
CA THR A 442 -43.93 -11.59 5.13
C THR A 442 -45.17 -10.83 4.64
N GLU A 443 -45.72 -11.20 3.48
CA GLU A 443 -46.97 -10.57 2.98
C GLU A 443 -48.12 -10.66 3.99
N GLU A 444 -48.21 -11.74 4.77
CA GLU A 444 -49.23 -11.88 5.82
C GLU A 444 -49.05 -10.85 6.95
N GLU A 445 -47.81 -10.57 7.35
CA GLU A 445 -47.51 -9.56 8.38
C GLU A 445 -47.76 -8.15 7.88
N ILE A 446 -47.44 -7.87 6.61
CA ILE A 446 -47.73 -6.59 5.97
C ILE A 446 -49.25 -6.36 5.90
N ARG A 447 -50.02 -7.39 5.51
CA ARG A 447 -51.49 -7.32 5.43
C ARG A 447 -52.16 -7.21 6.80
N ARG A 448 -51.54 -7.66 7.89
CA ARG A 448 -52.07 -7.50 9.26
C ARG A 448 -51.79 -6.12 9.86
N ALA A 449 -50.80 -5.40 9.34
CA ALA A 449 -50.36 -4.10 9.86
C ALA A 449 -50.99 -2.89 9.15
N GLY A 450 -51.59 -3.08 7.96
CA GLY A 450 -52.37 -2.08 7.22
C GLY A 450 -53.86 -2.27 7.42
#